data_AF-A0A2E1Q2D3-F1
#
_entry.id   AF-A0A2E1Q2D3-F1
#
_cell.length_a   1.000
_cell.length_b   1.000
_cell.length_c   1.000
_cell.angle_alpha   90.00
_cell.angle_beta   90.00
_cell.angle_gamma   90.00
#
_symmetry.space_group_name_H-M   'P 1'
#
loop_
_entity.id
_entity.type
_entity.pdbx_description
1 polymer ?
#
loop_
_entity_poly.entity_id
_entity_poly.type
_entity_poly.pdbx_seq_one_letter_code
_entity_poly.pdbx_strand_id
1 'polypeptide(L)'
;MNQRFKVWSRLMATILVSSFVIQSKVLAEDFEYPELNVTPLASERLKMEALRENSSSEMWMDHVPVFIPATLNLIAAIKLNSQKSDFSAKEQKDAEDTTRVAFGVSAFWIGYSSYLAMTYRPFSDATTYISRMEGNSKKAHLIRERLAEERIKESARFGRMLSWISSGTLLASSLAVASKAKTDAEAIAIVSAVSALSPLIFRYRWEKVEDYHSEYKKRIYGPVVTSGLYGKKIEGETHWAPQLLVSYQF
;
A
#
# COMPACT_ATOMS: atom_id res chain seq x y z
N MET A 1 -48.72 29.54 46.11
CA MET A 1 -48.04 29.85 44.83
C MET A 1 -46.89 28.90 44.45
N ASN A 2 -46.46 27.94 45.29
CA ASN A 2 -45.23 27.14 45.04
C ASN A 2 -45.40 25.78 44.34
N GLN A 3 -46.63 25.28 44.12
CA GLN A 3 -46.79 23.95 43.52
C GLN A 3 -46.79 23.96 41.97
N ARG A 4 -47.29 25.02 41.33
CA ARG A 4 -47.35 25.11 39.86
C ARG A 4 -45.97 25.24 39.22
N PHE A 5 -45.02 25.90 39.88
CA PHE A 5 -43.64 26.06 39.40
C PHE A 5 -42.84 24.75 39.45
N LYS A 6 -43.07 23.92 40.49
CA LYS A 6 -42.43 22.61 40.67
C LYS A 6 -42.85 21.57 39.61
N VAL A 7 -44.07 21.67 39.10
CA VAL A 7 -44.57 20.77 38.05
C VAL A 7 -43.97 21.15 36.69
N TRP A 8 -43.88 22.45 36.40
CA TRP A 8 -43.25 22.94 35.17
C TRP A 8 -41.76 22.63 35.08
N SER A 9 -41.01 22.75 36.18
CA SER A 9 -39.58 22.41 36.20
C SER A 9 -39.35 20.91 35.98
N ARG A 10 -40.24 20.04 36.48
CA ARG A 10 -40.15 18.59 36.26
C ARG A 10 -40.47 18.20 34.81
N LEU A 11 -41.49 18.82 34.20
CA LEU A 11 -41.85 18.58 32.80
C LEU A 11 -40.75 19.02 31.83
N MET A 12 -40.15 20.20 32.04
CA MET A 12 -39.03 20.68 31.23
C MET A 12 -37.78 19.80 31.38
N ALA A 13 -37.48 19.31 32.59
CA ALA A 13 -36.37 18.39 32.81
C ALA A 13 -36.57 17.05 32.08
N THR A 14 -37.79 16.50 32.08
CA THR A 14 -38.09 15.27 31.34
C THR A 14 -38.02 15.44 29.82
N ILE A 15 -38.44 16.60 29.29
CA ILE A 15 -38.34 16.89 27.85
C ILE A 15 -36.87 17.01 27.43
N LEU A 16 -36.05 17.75 28.18
CA LEU A 16 -34.61 17.89 27.91
C LEU A 16 -33.83 16.57 27.99
N VAL A 17 -34.14 15.71 28.97
CA VAL A 17 -33.50 14.39 29.10
C VAL A 17 -33.94 13.45 27.97
N SER A 18 -35.20 13.51 27.55
CA SER A 18 -35.69 12.68 26.44
C SER A 18 -35.11 13.08 25.08
N SER A 19 -34.91 14.38 24.83
CA SER A 19 -34.26 14.86 23.61
C SER A 19 -32.79 14.46 23.53
N PHE A 20 -32.08 14.42 24.67
CA PHE A 20 -30.68 14.00 24.72
C PHE A 20 -30.51 12.48 24.44
N VAL A 21 -31.43 11.65 24.93
CA VAL A 21 -31.39 10.18 24.72
C VAL A 21 -31.74 9.78 23.29
N ILE A 22 -32.58 10.55 22.60
CA ILE A 22 -32.95 10.27 21.20
C ILE A 22 -31.81 10.63 20.24
N GLN A 23 -31.08 11.73 20.51
CA GLN A 23 -29.96 12.15 19.67
C GLN A 23 -28.75 11.20 19.76
N SER A 24 -28.53 10.56 20.92
CA SER A 24 -27.45 9.56 21.07
C SER A 24 -27.70 8.26 20.29
N LYS A 25 -28.95 7.86 20.07
CA LYS A 25 -29.26 6.60 19.36
C LYS A 25 -29.11 6.72 17.85
N VAL A 26 -29.48 7.87 17.27
CA VAL A 26 -29.33 8.13 15.82
C VAL A 26 -27.85 8.26 15.44
N LEU A 27 -27.02 8.80 16.32
CA LEU A 27 -25.57 8.84 16.09
C LEU A 27 -24.94 7.45 16.23
N ALA A 28 -25.33 6.64 17.22
CA ALA A 28 -24.70 5.34 17.49
C ALA A 28 -24.88 4.28 16.38
N GLU A 29 -25.94 4.32 15.58
CA GLU A 29 -26.15 3.33 14.51
C GLU A 29 -25.23 3.57 13.28
N ASP A 30 -24.81 4.82 13.05
CA ASP A 30 -23.83 5.18 12.01
C ASP A 30 -22.36 4.93 12.44
N PHE A 31 -22.13 4.71 13.74
CA PHE A 31 -20.81 4.40 14.32
C PHE A 31 -20.53 2.89 14.49
N GLU A 32 -21.47 2.00 14.16
CA GLU A 32 -21.28 0.57 14.44
C GLU A 32 -20.27 -0.09 13.48
N TYR A 33 -20.09 0.46 12.26
CA TYR A 33 -19.16 -0.03 11.24
C TYR A 33 -18.47 1.10 10.46
N PRO A 34 -17.47 1.78 11.06
CA PRO A 34 -16.76 2.90 10.43
C PRO A 34 -16.10 2.53 9.10
N GLU A 35 -15.83 1.24 8.83
CA GLU A 35 -15.29 0.79 7.53
C GLU A 35 -16.23 1.03 6.35
N LEU A 36 -17.54 1.14 6.61
CA LEU A 36 -18.53 1.46 5.58
C LEU A 36 -18.59 2.96 5.24
N ASN A 37 -17.95 3.80 6.05
CA ASN A 37 -17.90 5.25 5.84
C ASN A 37 -16.63 5.70 5.08
N VAL A 38 -15.79 4.75 4.65
CA VAL A 38 -14.57 5.05 3.89
C VAL A 38 -14.90 5.29 2.42
N THR A 39 -14.61 6.50 1.93
CA THR A 39 -14.79 6.85 0.51
C THR A 39 -13.45 7.04 -0.21
N PRO A 40 -13.17 6.33 -1.32
CA PRO A 40 -13.94 5.21 -1.84
C PRO A 40 -13.82 3.97 -0.94
N LEU A 41 -14.84 3.13 -0.97
CA LEU A 41 -14.83 1.83 -0.28
C LEU A 41 -13.68 0.95 -0.80
N ALA A 42 -13.30 -0.06 -0.02
CA ALA A 42 -12.24 -0.98 -0.44
C ALA A 42 -12.66 -1.74 -1.71
N SER A 43 -13.91 -2.20 -1.76
CA SER A 43 -14.45 -2.89 -2.94
C SER A 43 -14.54 -1.98 -4.18
N GLU A 44 -14.91 -0.71 -4.01
CA GLU A 44 -14.95 0.28 -5.09
C GLU A 44 -13.55 0.60 -5.63
N ARG A 45 -12.58 0.78 -4.73
CA ARG A 45 -11.19 1.00 -5.11
C ARG A 45 -10.66 -0.17 -5.91
N LEU A 46 -10.94 -1.38 -5.44
CA LEU A 46 -10.53 -2.61 -6.10
C LEU A 46 -11.11 -2.68 -7.52
N LYS A 47 -12.37 -2.30 -7.70
CA LYS A 47 -13.01 -2.20 -9.04
C LYS A 47 -12.35 -1.13 -9.92
N MET A 48 -12.02 0.05 -9.38
CA MET A 48 -11.32 1.09 -10.13
C MET A 48 -9.92 0.63 -10.57
N GLU A 49 -9.19 -0.05 -9.69
CA GLU A 49 -7.87 -0.59 -9.99
C GLU A 49 -7.95 -1.77 -10.97
N ALA A 50 -8.98 -2.61 -10.91
CA ALA A 50 -9.21 -3.69 -11.88
C ALA A 50 -9.43 -3.16 -13.31
N LEU A 51 -10.21 -2.08 -13.47
CA LEU A 51 -10.41 -1.44 -14.78
C LEU A 51 -9.09 -0.93 -15.37
N ARG A 52 -8.22 -0.38 -14.51
CA ARG A 52 -6.92 0.13 -14.90
C ARG A 52 -5.92 -0.99 -15.19
N GLU A 53 -5.89 -2.04 -14.38
CA GLU A 53 -5.07 -3.24 -14.57
C GLU A 53 -5.34 -3.92 -15.93
N ASN A 54 -6.59 -3.89 -16.40
CA ASN A 54 -6.99 -4.40 -17.71
C ASN A 54 -6.52 -3.52 -18.89
N SER A 55 -5.97 -2.32 -18.63
CA SER A 55 -5.41 -1.45 -19.66
C SER A 55 -3.98 -1.87 -20.03
N SER A 56 -3.75 -2.23 -21.29
CA SER A 56 -2.50 -2.87 -21.74
C SER A 56 -1.22 -2.08 -21.48
N SER A 57 -1.28 -0.75 -21.44
CA SER A 57 -0.14 0.12 -21.18
C SER A 57 0.33 0.05 -19.73
N GLU A 58 -0.60 0.01 -18.77
CA GLU A 58 -0.26 0.05 -17.35
C GLU A 58 0.30 -1.30 -16.87
N MET A 59 -0.06 -2.39 -17.54
CA MET A 59 0.46 -3.74 -17.26
C MET A 59 1.98 -3.80 -17.27
N TRP A 60 2.61 -3.23 -18.31
CA TRP A 60 4.05 -3.31 -18.48
C TRP A 60 4.78 -2.27 -17.62
N MET A 61 4.16 -1.10 -17.41
CA MET A 61 4.77 -0.01 -16.63
C MET A 61 5.02 -0.39 -15.18
N ASP A 62 4.17 -1.22 -14.60
CA ASP A 62 4.36 -1.71 -13.23
C ASP A 62 5.61 -2.57 -13.07
N HIS A 63 6.12 -3.19 -14.15
CA HIS A 63 7.29 -4.07 -14.13
C HIS A 63 8.58 -3.43 -14.65
N VAL A 64 8.51 -2.21 -15.19
CA VAL A 64 9.69 -1.46 -15.69
C VAL A 64 10.82 -1.36 -14.66
N PRO A 65 10.56 -1.11 -13.35
CA PRO A 65 11.62 -1.01 -12.35
C PRO A 65 12.45 -2.30 -12.18
N VAL A 66 11.90 -3.48 -12.47
CA VAL A 66 12.67 -4.73 -12.47
C VAL A 66 13.25 -5.04 -13.84
N PHE A 67 12.50 -4.72 -14.90
CA PHE A 67 12.88 -5.05 -16.27
C PHE A 67 14.14 -4.33 -16.74
N ILE A 68 14.27 -3.03 -16.45
CA ILE A 68 15.43 -2.21 -16.83
C ILE A 68 16.74 -2.75 -16.22
N PRO A 69 16.87 -2.86 -14.88
CA PRO A 69 18.11 -3.36 -14.29
C PRO A 69 18.41 -4.80 -14.71
N ALA A 70 17.41 -5.67 -14.86
CA ALA A 70 17.64 -7.02 -15.34
C ALA A 70 18.20 -7.03 -16.77
N THR A 71 17.70 -6.16 -17.66
CA THR A 71 18.19 -6.05 -19.04
C THR A 71 19.60 -5.47 -19.10
N LEU A 72 19.89 -4.44 -18.30
CA LEU A 72 21.25 -3.87 -18.20
C LEU A 72 22.25 -4.90 -17.66
N ASN A 73 21.88 -5.65 -16.63
CA ASN A 73 22.69 -6.71 -16.07
C ASN A 73 22.95 -7.84 -17.09
N LEU A 74 21.93 -8.20 -17.87
CA LEU A 74 22.07 -9.17 -18.95
C LEU A 74 23.05 -8.70 -20.03
N ILE A 75 22.96 -7.44 -20.45
CA ILE A 75 23.88 -6.84 -21.42
C ILE A 75 25.31 -6.85 -20.85
N ALA A 76 25.49 -6.47 -19.58
CA ALA A 76 26.79 -6.51 -18.92
C ALA A 76 27.36 -7.93 -18.88
N ALA A 77 26.53 -8.94 -18.57
CA ALA A 77 26.94 -10.35 -18.55
C ALA A 77 27.35 -10.86 -19.94
N ILE A 78 26.61 -10.48 -21.00
CA ILE A 78 26.96 -10.81 -22.39
C ILE A 78 28.30 -10.16 -22.77
N LYS A 79 28.52 -8.90 -22.41
CA LYS A 79 29.81 -8.24 -22.68
C LYS A 79 30.97 -8.87 -21.90
N LEU A 80 30.77 -9.22 -20.62
CA LEU A 80 31.77 -9.96 -19.83
C LEU A 80 32.13 -11.29 -20.50
N ASN A 81 31.12 -12.00 -21.06
CA ASN A 81 31.35 -13.24 -21.79
C ASN A 81 32.24 -13.03 -23.03
N SER A 82 32.06 -11.93 -23.76
CA SER A 82 32.88 -11.60 -24.92
C SER A 82 34.32 -11.22 -24.55
N GLN A 83 34.57 -10.71 -23.34
CA GLN A 83 35.89 -10.34 -22.85
C GLN A 83 36.69 -11.52 -22.27
N LYS A 84 36.13 -12.74 -22.25
CA LYS A 84 36.74 -13.92 -21.61
C LYS A 84 38.15 -14.26 -22.10
N SER A 85 38.49 -13.93 -23.36
CA SER A 85 39.81 -14.16 -23.94
C SER A 85 40.91 -13.31 -23.31
N ASP A 86 40.56 -12.22 -22.64
CA ASP A 86 41.48 -11.20 -22.15
C ASP A 86 41.92 -11.45 -20.71
N PHE A 87 41.59 -12.62 -20.18
CA PHE A 87 41.80 -13.04 -18.79
C PHE A 87 42.75 -14.24 -18.72
N SER A 88 43.42 -14.40 -17.58
CA SER A 88 44.18 -15.61 -17.29
C SER A 88 43.26 -16.83 -17.13
N ALA A 89 43.77 -18.06 -17.26
CA ALA A 89 42.95 -19.28 -17.19
C ALA A 89 42.12 -19.41 -15.90
N LYS A 90 42.63 -18.90 -14.76
CA LYS A 90 41.89 -18.89 -13.49
C LYS A 90 40.77 -17.86 -13.49
N GLU A 91 41.06 -16.65 -13.96
CA GLU A 91 40.08 -15.56 -14.08
C GLU A 91 39.01 -15.87 -15.13
N GLN A 92 39.35 -16.61 -16.17
CA GLN A 92 38.41 -17.04 -17.20
C GLN A 92 37.31 -17.94 -16.64
N LYS A 93 37.66 -18.88 -15.74
CA LYS A 93 36.70 -19.74 -15.08
C LYS A 93 35.78 -18.94 -14.14
N ASP A 94 36.36 -18.05 -13.32
CA ASP A 94 35.59 -17.17 -12.43
C ASP A 94 34.63 -16.26 -13.22
N ALA A 95 35.11 -15.69 -14.32
CA ALA A 95 34.31 -14.86 -15.23
C ALA A 95 33.20 -15.69 -15.88
N GLU A 96 33.46 -16.93 -16.26
CA GLU A 96 32.45 -17.82 -16.81
C GLU A 96 31.34 -18.17 -15.81
N ASP A 97 31.69 -18.53 -14.58
CA ASP A 97 30.71 -18.82 -13.54
C ASP A 97 29.89 -17.56 -13.21
N THR A 98 30.54 -16.40 -13.13
CA THR A 98 29.89 -15.10 -12.93
C THR A 98 28.92 -14.77 -14.07
N THR A 99 29.35 -14.93 -15.32
CA THR A 99 28.51 -14.74 -16.50
C THR A 99 27.28 -15.65 -16.46
N ARG A 100 27.45 -16.94 -16.14
CA ARG A 100 26.34 -17.91 -16.10
C ARG A 100 25.31 -17.53 -15.04
N VAL A 101 25.77 -17.18 -13.84
CA VAL A 101 24.89 -16.72 -12.75
C VAL A 101 24.18 -15.43 -13.15
N ALA A 102 24.92 -14.44 -13.65
CA ALA A 102 24.34 -13.15 -14.02
C ALA A 102 23.34 -13.25 -15.16
N PHE A 103 23.65 -14.07 -16.17
CA PHE A 103 22.71 -14.40 -17.25
C PHE A 103 21.45 -15.06 -16.70
N GLY A 104 21.60 -16.09 -15.85
CA GLY A 104 20.48 -16.83 -15.26
C GLY A 104 19.57 -15.95 -14.41
N VAL A 105 20.14 -15.13 -13.52
CA VAL A 105 19.39 -14.18 -12.67
C VAL A 105 18.65 -13.16 -13.53
N SER A 106 19.31 -12.59 -14.53
CA SER A 106 18.71 -11.57 -15.39
C SER A 106 17.62 -12.12 -16.29
N ALA A 107 17.86 -13.26 -16.93
CA ALA A 107 16.88 -13.95 -17.76
C ALA A 107 15.67 -14.39 -16.94
N PHE A 108 15.89 -14.87 -15.71
CA PHE A 108 14.82 -15.19 -14.77
C PHE A 108 13.96 -13.96 -14.48
N TRP A 109 14.54 -12.82 -14.13
CA TRP A 109 13.77 -11.62 -13.80
C TRP A 109 13.02 -11.02 -15.00
N ILE A 110 13.62 -11.05 -16.19
CA ILE A 110 12.96 -10.60 -17.43
C ILE A 110 11.76 -11.51 -17.74
N GLY A 111 11.98 -12.84 -17.71
CA GLY A 111 10.95 -13.82 -17.98
C GLY A 111 9.83 -13.78 -16.94
N TYR A 112 10.18 -13.70 -15.65
CA TYR A 112 9.24 -13.62 -14.55
C TYR A 112 8.42 -12.33 -14.58
N SER A 113 9.06 -11.18 -14.85
CA SER A 113 8.36 -9.90 -14.97
C SER A 113 7.40 -9.89 -16.17
N SER A 114 7.82 -10.47 -17.30
CA SER A 114 6.97 -10.61 -18.49
C SER A 114 5.78 -11.55 -18.21
N TYR A 115 6.03 -12.65 -17.51
CA TYR A 115 4.98 -13.58 -17.09
C TYR A 115 3.96 -12.91 -16.17
N LEU A 116 4.41 -12.19 -15.14
CA LEU A 116 3.53 -11.44 -14.23
C LEU A 116 2.75 -10.36 -14.98
N ALA A 117 3.41 -9.60 -15.86
CA ALA A 117 2.74 -8.57 -16.65
C ALA A 117 1.56 -9.15 -17.45
N MET A 118 1.71 -10.36 -18.00
CA MET A 118 0.68 -11.02 -18.80
C MET A 118 -0.41 -11.73 -17.99
N THR A 119 -0.06 -12.29 -16.83
CA THR A 119 -0.93 -13.27 -16.14
C THR A 119 -1.43 -12.82 -14.78
N TYR A 120 -0.68 -11.98 -14.07
CA TYR A 120 -0.99 -11.64 -12.68
C TYR A 120 -1.93 -10.42 -12.63
N ARG A 121 -3.17 -10.67 -12.20
CA ARG A 121 -4.29 -9.72 -12.19
C ARG A 121 -5.00 -9.65 -10.82
N PRO A 122 -4.27 -9.31 -9.75
CA PRO A 122 -4.81 -9.39 -8.40
C PRO A 122 -6.10 -8.60 -8.20
N PHE A 123 -6.24 -7.43 -8.84
CA PHE A 123 -7.42 -6.59 -8.65
C PHE A 123 -8.62 -7.10 -9.47
N SER A 124 -8.41 -7.52 -10.71
CA SER A 124 -9.48 -8.12 -11.52
C SER A 124 -10.02 -9.42 -10.90
N ASP A 125 -9.11 -10.28 -10.44
CA ASP A 125 -9.45 -11.55 -9.80
C ASP A 125 -10.23 -11.34 -8.50
N ALA A 126 -9.75 -10.42 -7.64
CA ALA A 126 -10.44 -10.10 -6.40
C ALA A 126 -11.80 -9.42 -6.64
N THR A 127 -11.95 -8.57 -7.66
CA THR A 127 -13.25 -7.97 -8.03
C THR A 127 -14.24 -9.04 -8.42
N THR A 128 -13.80 -9.98 -9.27
CA THR A 128 -14.63 -11.10 -9.74
C THR A 128 -15.02 -12.02 -8.58
N TYR A 129 -14.11 -12.26 -7.64
CA TYR A 129 -14.40 -13.05 -6.45
C TYR A 129 -15.43 -12.37 -5.53
N ILE A 130 -15.26 -11.08 -5.24
CA ILE A 130 -16.13 -10.33 -4.31
C ILE A 130 -17.51 -10.08 -4.91
N SER A 131 -17.59 -9.83 -6.22
CA SER A 131 -18.87 -9.61 -6.92
C SER A 131 -19.79 -10.85 -6.94
N ARG A 132 -19.22 -12.06 -6.77
CA ARG A 132 -19.98 -13.32 -6.67
C ARG A 132 -20.54 -13.59 -5.27
N MET A 133 -20.22 -12.76 -4.26
CA MET A 133 -20.73 -12.94 -2.91
C MET A 133 -22.18 -12.45 -2.82
N GLU A 134 -23.08 -13.37 -2.46
CA GLU A 134 -24.51 -13.11 -2.32
C GLU A 134 -24.86 -12.45 -0.97
N GLY A 135 -25.99 -11.73 -0.95
CA GLY A 135 -26.58 -11.18 0.27
C GLY A 135 -26.42 -9.67 0.42
N ASN A 136 -27.55 -8.99 0.62
CA ASN A 136 -27.61 -7.52 0.76
C ASN A 136 -27.67 -7.05 2.23
N SER A 137 -27.36 -7.94 3.18
CA SER A 137 -27.36 -7.56 4.60
C SER A 137 -26.16 -6.68 4.94
N LYS A 138 -26.28 -5.81 5.97
CA LYS A 138 -25.17 -5.00 6.50
C LYS A 138 -23.93 -5.87 6.79
N LYS A 139 -24.13 -7.05 7.39
CA LYS A 139 -23.08 -8.04 7.67
C LYS A 139 -22.41 -8.57 6.39
N ALA A 140 -23.17 -8.88 5.35
CA ALA A 140 -22.60 -9.35 4.08
C ALA A 140 -21.79 -8.24 3.37
N HIS A 141 -22.24 -7.00 3.45
CA HIS A 141 -21.48 -5.86 2.94
C HIS A 141 -20.15 -5.68 3.68
N LEU A 142 -20.18 -5.77 5.01
CA LEU A 142 -18.99 -5.71 5.86
C LEU A 142 -17.94 -6.77 5.51
N ILE A 143 -18.39 -8.01 5.29
CA ILE A 143 -17.52 -9.12 4.90
C ILE A 143 -16.87 -8.83 3.55
N ARG A 144 -17.63 -8.31 2.58
CA ARG A 144 -17.10 -7.92 1.27
C ARG A 144 -16.02 -6.85 1.37
N GLU A 145 -16.24 -5.83 2.21
CA GLU A 145 -15.24 -4.78 2.42
C GLU A 145 -13.96 -5.31 3.10
N ARG A 146 -14.10 -6.15 4.15
CA ARG A 146 -12.94 -6.75 4.81
C ARG A 146 -12.11 -7.63 3.88
N LEU A 147 -12.76 -8.41 3.04
CA LEU A 147 -12.08 -9.24 2.05
C LEU A 147 -11.43 -8.38 0.96
N ALA A 148 -12.06 -7.30 0.53
CA ALA A 148 -11.44 -6.35 -0.40
C ALA A 148 -10.16 -5.74 0.20
N GLU A 149 -10.20 -5.31 1.47
CA GLU A 149 -9.02 -4.79 2.19
C GLU A 149 -7.90 -5.85 2.29
N GLU A 150 -8.25 -7.08 2.62
CA GLU A 150 -7.28 -8.17 2.75
C GLU A 150 -6.58 -8.45 1.41
N ARG A 151 -7.34 -8.47 0.30
CA ARG A 151 -6.77 -8.63 -1.04
C ARG A 151 -5.82 -7.50 -1.43
N ILE A 152 -6.18 -6.25 -1.15
CA ILE A 152 -5.29 -5.10 -1.37
C ILE A 152 -3.97 -5.26 -0.59
N LYS A 153 -4.05 -5.66 0.69
CA LYS A 153 -2.87 -5.88 1.54
C LYS A 153 -2.01 -7.04 1.07
N GLU A 154 -2.63 -8.13 0.62
CA GLU A 154 -1.95 -9.31 0.08
C GLU A 154 -1.11 -8.92 -1.16
N SER A 155 -1.71 -8.21 -2.11
CA SER A 155 -1.01 -7.74 -3.32
C SER A 155 0.12 -6.78 -2.99
N ALA A 156 -0.08 -5.84 -2.05
CA ALA A 156 0.96 -4.93 -1.60
C ALA A 156 2.14 -5.65 -0.93
N ARG A 157 1.85 -6.68 -0.11
CA ARG A 157 2.89 -7.50 0.51
C ARG A 157 3.71 -8.26 -0.55
N PHE A 158 3.04 -8.81 -1.56
CA PHE A 158 3.69 -9.48 -2.67
C PHE A 158 4.60 -8.51 -3.45
N GLY A 159 4.11 -7.31 -3.77
CA GLY A 159 4.91 -6.25 -4.41
C GLY A 159 6.16 -5.87 -3.61
N ARG A 160 6.01 -5.61 -2.30
CA ARG A 160 7.15 -5.29 -1.42
C ARG A 160 8.20 -6.39 -1.40
N MET A 161 7.75 -7.64 -1.26
CA MET A 161 8.65 -8.80 -1.28
C MET A 161 9.40 -8.88 -2.62
N LEU A 162 8.69 -8.72 -3.73
CA LEU A 162 9.25 -8.74 -5.08
C LEU A 162 10.30 -7.64 -5.27
N SER A 163 10.01 -6.42 -4.84
CA SER A 163 10.94 -5.28 -4.86
C SER A 163 12.24 -5.58 -4.12
N TRP A 164 12.16 -6.13 -2.91
CA TRP A 164 13.34 -6.46 -2.12
C TRP A 164 14.17 -7.60 -2.72
N ILE A 165 13.54 -8.70 -3.12
CA ILE A 165 14.24 -9.87 -3.66
C ILE A 165 14.88 -9.52 -5.01
N SER A 166 14.15 -8.85 -5.90
CA SER A 166 14.69 -8.42 -7.20
C SER A 166 15.85 -7.46 -7.04
N SER A 167 15.70 -6.43 -6.18
CA SER A 167 16.77 -5.45 -5.94
C SER A 167 18.01 -6.12 -5.37
N GLY A 168 17.87 -6.99 -4.38
CA GLY A 168 19.00 -7.67 -3.75
C GLY A 168 19.74 -8.61 -4.71
N THR A 169 19.00 -9.43 -5.46
CA THR A 169 19.60 -10.40 -6.40
C THR A 169 20.22 -9.73 -7.62
N LEU A 170 19.58 -8.69 -8.18
CA LEU A 170 20.14 -7.92 -9.29
C LEU A 170 21.36 -7.11 -8.86
N LEU A 171 21.31 -6.45 -7.70
CA LEU A 171 22.45 -5.71 -7.16
C LEU A 171 23.65 -6.63 -6.94
N ALA A 172 23.46 -7.75 -6.25
CA ALA A 172 24.52 -8.72 -6.01
C ALA A 172 25.11 -9.25 -7.33
N SER A 173 24.24 -9.58 -8.30
CA SER A 173 24.68 -10.05 -9.62
C SER A 173 25.44 -8.97 -10.39
N SER A 174 24.97 -7.72 -10.38
CA SER A 174 25.63 -6.63 -11.10
C SER A 174 26.97 -6.26 -10.49
N LEU A 175 27.09 -6.27 -9.15
CA LEU A 175 28.37 -6.06 -8.48
C LEU A 175 29.36 -7.20 -8.76
N ALA A 176 28.88 -8.45 -8.83
CA ALA A 176 29.71 -9.59 -9.21
C ALA A 176 30.27 -9.41 -10.64
N VAL A 177 29.43 -9.02 -11.60
CA VAL A 177 29.86 -8.71 -12.98
C VAL A 177 30.84 -7.53 -13.00
N ALA A 178 30.54 -6.44 -12.29
CA ALA A 178 31.40 -5.26 -12.22
C ALA A 178 32.79 -5.59 -11.68
N SER A 179 32.88 -6.46 -10.66
CA SER A 179 34.16 -6.85 -10.05
C SER A 179 35.09 -7.66 -10.96
N LYS A 180 34.57 -8.19 -12.08
CA LYS A 180 35.31 -9.05 -13.01
C LYS A 180 35.44 -8.45 -14.41
N ALA A 181 34.53 -7.56 -14.78
CA ALA A 181 34.50 -6.92 -16.08
C ALA A 181 35.63 -5.89 -16.25
N LYS A 182 35.98 -5.59 -17.51
CA LYS A 182 36.89 -4.51 -17.87
C LYS A 182 36.13 -3.46 -18.71
N THR A 183 36.55 -2.21 -18.58
CA THR A 183 36.11 -1.06 -19.43
C THR A 183 34.58 -0.93 -19.52
N ASP A 184 34.01 -1.23 -20.68
CA ASP A 184 32.59 -1.00 -20.98
C ASP A 184 31.66 -1.90 -20.17
N ALA A 185 32.04 -3.15 -19.97
CA ALA A 185 31.21 -4.12 -19.27
C ALA A 185 31.08 -3.77 -17.78
N GLU A 186 32.15 -3.21 -17.21
CA GLU A 186 32.17 -2.70 -15.84
C GLU A 186 31.25 -1.49 -15.69
N ALA A 187 31.35 -0.51 -16.60
CA ALA A 187 30.51 0.68 -16.57
C ALA A 187 29.01 0.32 -16.65
N ILE A 188 28.63 -0.59 -17.56
CA ILE A 188 27.23 -1.05 -17.67
C ILE A 188 26.81 -1.80 -16.40
N ALA A 189 27.68 -2.64 -15.83
CA ALA A 189 27.39 -3.35 -14.59
C ALA A 189 27.19 -2.39 -13.40
N ILE A 190 27.95 -1.31 -13.31
CA ILE A 190 27.77 -0.26 -12.29
C ILE A 190 26.42 0.44 -12.47
N VAL A 191 26.07 0.84 -13.70
CA VAL A 191 24.77 1.47 -14.00
C VAL A 191 23.63 0.50 -13.67
N SER A 192 23.80 -0.78 -13.98
CA SER A 192 22.87 -1.84 -13.61
C SER A 192 22.73 -1.97 -12.09
N ALA A 193 23.83 -1.96 -11.34
CA ALA A 193 23.83 -2.04 -9.89
C ALA A 193 23.07 -0.86 -9.25
N VAL A 194 23.28 0.37 -9.74
CA VAL A 194 22.52 1.55 -9.29
C VAL A 194 21.04 1.40 -9.66
N SER A 195 20.75 0.96 -10.88
CA SER A 195 19.39 0.75 -11.37
C SER A 195 18.66 -0.39 -10.64
N ALA A 196 19.39 -1.34 -10.06
CA ALA A 196 18.82 -2.44 -9.29
C ALA A 196 18.10 -1.96 -8.03
N LEU A 197 18.35 -0.74 -7.56
CA LEU A 197 17.60 -0.10 -6.47
C LEU A 197 16.28 0.53 -6.94
N SER A 198 16.02 0.57 -8.25
CA SER A 198 14.82 1.20 -8.79
C SER A 198 13.50 0.58 -8.31
N PRO A 199 13.35 -0.75 -8.07
CA PRO A 199 12.11 -1.28 -7.49
C PRO A 199 11.79 -0.73 -6.08
N LEU A 200 12.81 -0.36 -5.31
CA LEU A 200 12.63 0.21 -3.96
C LEU A 200 12.18 1.68 -4.02
N ILE A 201 12.66 2.42 -5.03
CA ILE A 201 12.32 3.84 -5.25
C ILE A 201 10.97 3.96 -5.95
N PHE A 202 10.80 3.21 -7.04
CA PHE A 202 9.60 3.14 -7.85
C PHE A 202 8.76 1.95 -7.43
N ARG A 203 8.08 2.10 -6.29
CA ARG A 203 7.21 1.07 -5.73
C ARG A 203 6.18 0.58 -6.73
N TYR A 204 5.90 -0.72 -6.68
CA TYR A 204 4.80 -1.32 -7.41
C TYR A 204 3.50 -0.60 -7.09
N ARG A 205 2.64 -0.53 -8.09
CA ARG A 205 1.31 0.03 -7.93
C ARG A 205 0.51 -0.65 -6.83
N TRP A 206 0.65 -1.96 -6.67
CA TRP A 206 0.00 -2.71 -5.59
C TRP A 206 0.30 -2.13 -4.21
N GLU A 207 1.54 -1.67 -4.00
CA GLU A 207 1.96 -1.01 -2.77
C GLU A 207 1.32 0.37 -2.63
N LYS A 208 1.35 1.18 -3.70
CA LYS A 208 0.76 2.52 -3.70
C LYS A 208 -0.74 2.50 -3.41
N VAL A 209 -1.47 1.54 -3.95
CA VAL A 209 -2.91 1.38 -3.73
C VAL A 209 -3.22 1.13 -2.25
N GLU A 210 -2.42 0.28 -1.59
CA GLU A 210 -2.54 0.01 -0.15
C GLU A 210 -2.15 1.21 0.69
N ASP A 211 -1.03 1.87 0.38
CA ASP A 211 -0.58 3.09 1.06
C ASP A 211 -1.68 4.16 1.01
N TYR A 212 -2.23 4.42 -0.19
CA TYR A 212 -3.35 5.35 -0.33
C TYR A 212 -4.55 4.90 0.48
N HIS A 213 -4.92 3.61 0.43
CA HIS A 213 -6.12 3.13 1.12
C HIS A 213 -5.98 3.26 2.64
N SER A 214 -4.80 2.91 3.16
CA SER A 214 -4.40 3.07 4.55
C SER A 214 -4.41 4.54 4.97
N GLU A 215 -3.95 5.46 4.11
CA GLU A 215 -4.00 6.90 4.38
C GLU A 215 -5.43 7.42 4.50
N TYR A 216 -6.32 7.04 3.58
CA TYR A 216 -7.74 7.41 3.67
C TYR A 216 -8.39 6.85 4.93
N LYS A 217 -8.08 5.60 5.28
CA LYS A 217 -8.53 5.01 6.54
C LYS A 217 -8.04 5.83 7.73
N LYS A 218 -6.74 6.15 7.80
CA LYS A 218 -6.19 6.99 8.89
C LYS A 218 -6.84 8.36 9.02
N ARG A 219 -7.38 8.94 7.95
CA ARG A 219 -8.10 10.23 8.01
C ARG A 219 -9.46 10.11 8.70
N ILE A 220 -10.11 8.95 8.62
CA ILE A 220 -11.43 8.70 9.22
C ILE A 220 -11.29 8.19 10.65
N TYR A 221 -10.29 7.32 10.88
CA TYR A 221 -10.00 6.72 12.20
C TYR A 221 -8.98 7.52 13.01
N GLY A 222 -8.52 8.66 12.49
CA GLY A 222 -7.51 9.49 13.12
C GLY A 222 -8.08 10.22 14.34
N PRO A 223 -7.27 10.47 15.39
CA PRO A 223 -7.72 11.29 16.50
C PRO A 223 -8.03 12.71 15.99
N VAL A 224 -9.26 13.16 16.22
CA VAL A 224 -9.63 14.55 16.01
C VAL A 224 -9.16 15.32 17.24
N VAL A 225 -8.07 16.06 17.09
CA VAL A 225 -7.58 16.96 18.14
C VAL A 225 -8.35 18.26 18.02
N THR A 226 -9.20 18.54 19.00
CA THR A 226 -9.90 19.81 19.12
C THR A 226 -9.27 20.62 20.24
N SER A 227 -8.73 21.80 19.92
CA SER A 227 -8.30 22.78 20.91
C SER A 227 -9.48 23.69 21.26
N GLY A 228 -9.79 23.83 22.54
CA GLY A 228 -10.86 24.71 23.01
C GLY A 228 -10.48 25.42 24.31
N LEU A 229 -11.20 26.50 24.61
CA LEU A 229 -11.17 27.12 25.94
C LEU A 229 -12.32 26.56 26.75
N TYR A 230 -12.03 25.91 27.87
CA TYR A 230 -13.04 25.43 28.80
C TYR A 230 -13.11 26.37 30.01
N GLY A 231 -14.28 26.94 30.25
CA GLY A 231 -14.54 27.79 31.40
C GLY A 231 -14.85 26.94 32.63
N LYS A 232 -13.92 26.85 33.58
CA LYS A 232 -14.16 26.20 34.88
C LYS A 232 -14.58 27.26 35.89
N LYS A 233 -15.79 27.14 36.44
CA LYS A 233 -16.22 28.00 37.56
C LYS A 233 -15.61 27.50 38.86
N ILE A 234 -14.77 28.32 39.47
CA ILE A 234 -14.20 28.10 40.81
C ILE A 234 -14.62 29.33 41.62
N GLU A 235 -15.30 29.13 42.76
CA GLU A 235 -15.70 30.22 43.67
C GLU A 235 -16.51 31.37 43.05
N GLY A 236 -17.27 31.11 41.98
CA GLY A 236 -18.12 32.12 41.34
C GLY A 236 -17.45 32.92 40.22
N GLU A 237 -16.13 32.81 40.08
CA GLU A 237 -15.38 33.35 38.94
C GLU A 237 -15.17 32.27 37.86
N THR A 238 -15.22 32.68 36.59
CA THR A 238 -15.02 31.76 35.45
C THR A 238 -13.59 31.88 34.98
N HIS A 239 -12.78 30.85 35.25
CA HIS A 239 -11.41 30.79 34.75
C HIS A 239 -11.38 30.02 33.43
N TRP A 240 -10.83 30.66 32.40
CA TRP A 240 -10.61 30.02 31.11
C TRP A 240 -9.30 29.26 31.14
N ALA A 241 -9.37 27.94 30.98
CA ALA A 241 -8.18 27.10 30.81
C ALA A 241 -8.14 26.57 29.36
N PRO A 242 -6.95 26.55 28.72
CA PRO A 242 -6.80 25.85 27.46
C PRO A 242 -7.00 24.35 27.69
N GLN A 243 -7.84 23.73 26.87
CA GLN A 243 -8.08 22.30 26.86
C GLN A 243 -7.75 21.73 25.49
N LEU A 244 -6.97 20.64 25.48
CA LEU A 244 -6.82 19.77 24.33
C LEU A 244 -7.76 18.58 24.53
N LEU A 245 -8.77 18.47 23.68
CA LEU A 245 -9.62 17.29 23.59
C LEU A 245 -9.09 16.42 22.46
N VAL A 246 -8.66 15.22 22.82
CA VAL A 246 -8.33 14.17 21.87
C VAL A 246 -9.53 13.23 21.84
N SER A 247 -10.35 13.34 20.80
CA SER A 247 -11.45 12.39 20.57
C SER A 247 -11.05 11.42 19.46
N TYR A 248 -11.18 10.13 19.73
CA TYR A 248 -11.10 9.11 18.70
C TYR A 248 -12.50 8.96 18.07
N GLN A 249 -12.59 9.11 16.75
CA GLN A 249 -13.75 8.61 16.01
C GLN A 249 -13.57 7.10 15.88
N PHE A 250 -14.30 6.34 16.70
CA PHE A 250 -14.47 4.90 16.53
C PHE A 250 -15.77 4.66 15.78
#